data_AF-A0A8C8ULC8-F1
#
_entry.id   AF-A0A8C8ULC8-F1
#
_cell.length_a   1.000
_cell.length_b   1.000
_cell.length_c   1.000
_cell.angle_alpha   90.00
_cell.angle_beta   90.00
_cell.angle_gamma   90.00
#
_symmetry.space_group_name_H-M   'P 1'
#
loop_
_entity.id
_entity.type
_entity.pdbx_description
1 polymer ?
#
loop_
_entity_poly.entity_id
_entity_poly.type
_entity_poly.pdbx_seq_one_letter_code
_entity_poly.pdbx_strand_id
1 'polypeptide(L)'
;MRGLAERGSSCTAAPCGCAQPALETGNLFTEPIGYLESCFTAKNGTPRQPSICSHSRACLKIRKSIFNNPEHSLMGLEQFSHVW
;
A
#
# COMPACT_ATOMS: atom_id res chain seq x y z
N MET A 1 47.82 -10.08 23.82
CA MET A 1 46.50 -9.42 23.96
C MET A 1 45.77 -9.57 22.65
N ARG A 2 44.49 -9.98 22.71
CA ARG A 2 43.33 -9.67 21.84
C ARG A 2 43.67 -9.22 20.40
N GLY A 3 43.27 -9.87 19.31
CA GLY A 3 42.12 -10.73 19.07
C GLY A 3 41.19 -10.07 18.03
N LEU A 4 40.74 -10.88 17.05
CA LEU A 4 39.54 -10.74 16.20
C LEU A 4 39.60 -9.70 15.06
N ALA A 5 39.13 -9.98 13.83
CA ALA A 5 38.75 -11.19 13.12
C ALA A 5 38.55 -10.78 11.65
N GLU A 6 39.22 -11.46 10.72
CA GLU A 6 38.87 -11.45 9.30
C GLU A 6 37.44 -11.99 9.15
N ARG A 7 36.51 -11.17 8.67
CA ARG A 7 35.13 -11.62 8.43
C ARG A 7 35.01 -12.28 7.07
N GLY A 8 35.73 -13.39 6.91
CA GLY A 8 35.29 -14.44 5.99
C GLY A 8 34.08 -15.12 6.59
N SER A 9 32.90 -14.88 6.04
CA SER A 9 31.73 -15.74 6.30
C SER A 9 31.02 -15.97 4.99
N SER A 10 31.56 -16.93 4.25
CA SER A 10 30.78 -17.77 3.34
C SER A 10 29.63 -18.38 4.15
N CYS A 11 28.43 -17.83 4.00
CA CYS A 11 27.20 -18.52 4.40
C CYS A 11 26.62 -19.17 3.15
N THR A 12 26.75 -20.49 3.13
CA THR A 12 26.14 -21.45 2.21
C THR A 12 24.66 -21.17 1.99
N ALA A 13 24.26 -21.27 0.72
CA ALA A 13 22.92 -21.09 0.19
C ALA A 13 21.83 -21.76 1.04
N ALA A 14 20.75 -21.02 1.32
CA ALA A 14 19.47 -21.62 1.64
C ALA A 14 18.93 -22.33 0.38
N PRO A 15 18.42 -23.57 0.48
CA PRO A 15 17.91 -24.31 -0.68
C PRO A 15 16.45 -23.96 -1.04
N CYS A 16 15.84 -22.90 -0.48
CA CYS A 16 14.63 -22.36 -1.09
C CYS A 16 14.98 -21.30 -2.13
N GLY A 17 14.45 -21.44 -3.34
CA GLY A 17 14.42 -20.39 -4.36
C GLY A 17 13.49 -19.23 -3.99
N CYS A 18 13.47 -18.87 -2.71
CA CYS A 18 12.78 -17.72 -2.17
C CYS A 18 13.62 -16.49 -2.54
N ALA A 19 13.26 -15.87 -3.67
CA ALA A 19 13.87 -14.63 -4.14
C ALA A 19 13.98 -13.63 -2.98
N GLN A 20 15.15 -13.01 -2.81
CA GLN A 20 15.33 -11.98 -1.80
C GLN A 20 14.20 -10.94 -1.94
N PRO A 21 13.52 -10.56 -0.85
CA PRO A 21 12.36 -9.69 -0.95
C PRO A 21 12.80 -8.31 -1.46
N ALA A 22 12.17 -7.85 -2.56
CA ALA A 22 12.43 -6.56 -3.21
C ALA A 22 12.35 -5.33 -2.28
N LEU A 23 11.77 -5.51 -1.08
CA LEU A 23 11.68 -4.54 0.02
C LEU A 23 13.05 -4.02 0.47
N GLU A 24 14.04 -4.89 0.63
CA GLU A 24 15.38 -4.53 1.15
C GLU A 24 16.17 -3.68 0.13
N THR A 25 15.85 -3.79 -1.16
CA THR A 25 16.46 -3.01 -2.25
C THR A 25 15.72 -1.69 -2.51
N GLY A 26 14.59 -1.45 -1.83
CA GLY A 26 13.79 -0.22 -1.97
C GLY A 26 12.99 -0.11 -3.28
N ASN A 27 12.99 -1.14 -4.12
CA ASN A 27 12.23 -1.14 -5.38
C ASN A 27 10.91 -1.88 -5.21
N LEU A 28 9.89 -1.15 -4.75
CA LEU A 28 8.52 -1.65 -4.64
C LEU A 28 7.69 -1.25 -5.84
N PHE A 29 7.22 -2.25 -6.57
CA PHE A 29 6.20 -2.08 -7.58
C PHE A 29 4.83 -2.15 -6.94
N THR A 30 4.01 -1.11 -7.13
CA THR A 30 2.63 -1.04 -6.65
C THR A 30 1.68 -0.85 -7.82
N GLU A 31 0.52 -1.49 -7.76
CA GLU A 31 -0.58 -1.27 -8.69
C GLU A 31 -1.75 -0.59 -7.94
N PRO A 32 -2.40 0.43 -8.51
CA PRO A 32 -3.56 1.07 -7.89
C PRO A 32 -4.75 0.09 -7.75
N ILE A 33 -5.21 -0.10 -6.52
CA ILE A 33 -6.41 -0.91 -6.22
C ILE A 33 -7.73 -0.20 -6.56
N GLY A 34 -7.69 1.11 -6.82
CA GLY A 34 -8.86 1.93 -7.06
C GLY A 34 -8.51 3.41 -7.22
N TYR A 35 -9.54 4.23 -7.42
CA TYR A 35 -9.42 5.67 -7.63
C TYR A 35 -10.49 6.43 -6.85
N LEU A 36 -10.13 7.61 -6.35
CA LEU A 36 -11.07 8.55 -5.74
C LEU A 36 -11.68 9.47 -6.78
N GLU A 37 -12.99 9.59 -6.76
CA GLU A 37 -13.74 10.61 -7.49
C GLU A 37 -14.23 11.67 -6.53
N SER A 38 -13.92 12.93 -6.81
CA SER A 38 -14.31 14.07 -5.99
C SER A 38 -14.66 15.27 -6.86
N CYS A 39 -15.22 16.31 -6.25
CA CYS A 39 -15.50 17.59 -6.92
C CYS A 39 -14.25 18.46 -7.14
N PHE A 40 -13.08 18.05 -6.64
CA PHE A 40 -11.82 18.82 -6.74
C PHE A 40 -11.02 18.36 -7.95
N THR A 41 -10.96 19.19 -8.98
CA THR A 41 -10.25 18.89 -10.24
C THR A 41 -8.74 19.16 -10.17
N ALA A 42 -8.30 19.98 -9.21
CA ALA A 42 -6.90 20.33 -9.01
C ALA A 42 -6.59 20.52 -7.53
N LYS A 43 -5.32 20.32 -7.16
CA LYS A 43 -4.82 20.43 -5.77
C LYS A 43 -5.20 21.75 -5.10
N ASN A 44 -5.14 22.86 -5.82
CA ASN A 44 -5.45 24.19 -5.28
C ASN A 44 -6.94 24.37 -4.91
N GLY A 45 -7.83 23.50 -5.41
CA GLY A 45 -9.25 23.49 -5.06
C GLY A 45 -9.57 22.62 -3.84
N THR A 46 -8.66 21.75 -3.41
CA THR A 46 -8.89 20.88 -2.26
C THR A 46 -8.83 21.68 -0.95
N PRO A 47 -9.87 21.65 -0.11
CA PRO A 47 -9.91 22.42 1.13
C PRO A 47 -8.85 21.94 2.12
N ARG A 48 -8.30 22.88 2.90
CA ARG A 48 -7.37 22.55 4.00
C ARG A 48 -8.02 21.78 5.14
N GLN A 49 -9.34 21.91 5.29
CA GLN A 49 -10.15 21.17 6.26
C GLN A 49 -11.37 20.59 5.54
N PRO A 50 -11.34 19.30 5.16
CA PRO A 50 -12.38 18.70 4.31
C PRO A 50 -13.74 18.55 5.01
N SER A 51 -13.78 18.53 6.34
CA SER A 51 -15.01 18.38 7.13
C SER A 51 -15.90 19.61 7.17
N ILE A 52 -15.41 20.79 6.78
CA ILE A 52 -16.16 22.05 6.86
C ILE A 52 -17.15 22.20 5.69
N CYS A 53 -16.79 21.69 4.51
CA CYS A 53 -17.61 21.82 3.31
C CYS A 53 -18.36 20.52 3.03
N SER A 54 -19.70 20.56 3.16
CA SER A 54 -20.60 19.42 2.92
C SER A 54 -20.54 18.87 1.49
N HIS A 55 -20.13 19.70 0.52
CA HIS A 55 -19.96 19.31 -0.88
C HIS A 55 -18.64 18.55 -1.15
N SER A 56 -17.78 18.36 -0.15
CA SER A 56 -16.48 17.68 -0.29
C SER A 56 -16.58 16.15 -0.32
N ARG A 57 -17.78 15.58 -0.45
CA ARG A 57 -17.97 14.13 -0.51
C ARG A 57 -17.26 13.56 -1.74
N ALA A 58 -16.64 12.40 -1.56
CA ALA A 58 -15.93 11.67 -2.59
C ALA A 58 -16.40 10.21 -2.61
N CYS A 59 -16.15 9.52 -3.72
CA CYS A 59 -16.43 8.10 -3.90
C CYS A 59 -15.13 7.37 -4.22
N LEU A 60 -14.78 6.35 -3.44
CA LEU A 60 -13.68 5.44 -3.75
C LEU A 60 -14.20 4.31 -4.65
N LYS A 61 -13.73 4.27 -5.90
CA LYS A 61 -14.02 3.21 -6.86
C LYS A 61 -12.91 2.16 -6.86
N ILE A 62 -13.22 0.98 -6.35
CA ILE A 62 -12.29 -0.15 -6.29
C ILE A 62 -12.29 -0.92 -7.62
N ARG A 63 -11.10 -1.22 -8.15
CA ARG A 63 -10.93 -2.02 -9.36
C ARG A 63 -11.11 -3.50 -9.04
N LYS A 64 -12.21 -4.09 -9.54
CA LYS A 64 -12.48 -5.53 -9.36
C LYS A 64 -11.37 -6.43 -9.93
N SER A 65 -10.71 -6.01 -11.02
CA SER A 65 -9.71 -6.84 -11.72
C SER A 65 -8.46 -7.18 -10.90
N ILE A 66 -8.17 -6.44 -9.82
CA ILE A 66 -6.97 -6.64 -9.00
C ILE A 66 -7.19 -7.74 -7.95
N PHE A 67 -8.43 -7.92 -7.50
CA PHE A 67 -8.75 -8.84 -6.42
C PHE A 67 -9.08 -10.21 -6.98
N ASN A 68 -8.48 -11.26 -6.40
CA ASN A 68 -8.78 -12.64 -6.77
C ASN A 68 -10.26 -12.99 -6.53
N ASN A 69 -10.88 -12.40 -5.51
CA ASN A 69 -12.30 -12.54 -5.21
C ASN A 69 -12.96 -11.17 -4.94
N PRO A 70 -13.37 -10.44 -6.00
CA PRO A 70 -13.79 -9.05 -5.92
C PRO A 70 -14.98 -8.82 -4.97
N GLU A 71 -15.91 -9.76 -4.92
CA GLU A 71 -17.15 -9.65 -4.14
C GLU A 71 -16.90 -9.75 -2.62
N HIS A 72 -15.77 -10.33 -2.21
CA HIS A 72 -15.41 -10.50 -0.80
C HIS A 72 -14.41 -9.45 -0.30
N SER A 73 -13.78 -8.68 -1.19
CA SER A 73 -12.71 -7.72 -0.88
C SER A 73 -13.09 -6.65 0.14
N LEU A 74 -14.39 -6.33 0.23
CA LEU A 74 -14.93 -5.26 1.08
C LEU A 74 -15.94 -5.77 2.11
N MET A 75 -16.10 -7.09 2.24
CA MET A 75 -17.08 -7.68 3.16
C MET A 75 -16.76 -7.28 4.61
N GLY A 76 -17.76 -6.75 5.33
CA GLY A 76 -17.60 -6.31 6.71
C GLY A 76 -17.12 -4.87 6.86
N LEU A 77 -16.73 -4.19 5.76
CA LEU A 77 -16.30 -2.79 5.82
C LEU A 77 -17.44 -1.86 6.28
N GLU A 78 -18.69 -2.24 6.00
CA GLU A 78 -19.90 -1.54 6.41
C GLU A 78 -20.09 -1.46 7.93
N GLN A 79 -19.36 -2.27 8.71
CA GLN A 79 -19.40 -2.25 10.18
C GLN A 79 -18.55 -1.11 10.76
N PHE A 80 -17.77 -0.41 9.94
CA PHE A 80 -16.91 0.68 10.35
C PHE A 80 -17.40 2.00 9.78
N SER A 81 -17.30 3.06 10.60
CA SER A 81 -17.66 4.42 10.18
C SER A 81 -16.51 5.17 9.52
N HIS A 82 -15.27 4.71 9.71
CA HIS A 82 -14.05 5.36 9.23
C HIS A 82 -13.04 4.31 8.76
N VAL A 83 -12.27 4.65 7.73
CA VAL A 83 -11.25 3.81 7.11
C VAL A 83 -9.99 4.65 6.84
N TRP A 84 -8.87 3.97 6.62
CA TRP A 84 -7.60 4.60 6.20
C TRP A 84 -7.37 4.39 4.71
#